data_AF-A0A919SNP4-F1
#
_entry.id   AF-A0A919SNP4-F1
#
_cell.length_a   1.000
_cell.length_b   1.000
_cell.length_c   1.000
_cell.angle_alpha   90.00
_cell.angle_beta   90.00
_cell.angle_gamma   90.00
#
_symmetry.space_group_name_H-M   'P 1'
#
loop_
_entity.id
_entity.type
_entity.pdbx_description
1 polymer ?
#
loop_
_entity_poly.entity_id
_entity_poly.type
_entity_poly.pdbx_seq_one_letter_code
_entity_poly.pdbx_strand_id
1 'polypeptide(L)'
;MRHRSPSRSRKPLLITAVGALLAGAAALGIQSAYAEDGDGTNLARGKTATGSAPCRPAEAPASAVNGTTGNGLADKWCSGVRNAALTVDLGAPAAIGKLIVRHAGAGGEPRARNTRDFELAVSADGRTFTQASEVSNNTADVTVHPIATVAARFVRLTVTRATSTADTAARIYELEVYAASQPLPAGPSPTATVAPTTVAPTTVAPTTAAPTTAAPTSGAPTTAAPTRTTVPAASCHQDAPATLTDYISDHRDALTRTACNADVAVYFDNDLKALPAAHVAWVSPFVTDVWKYIKATYGKCDVDRQLPAPIGPGCTNFGAPKPALAFFHQGRHGGGTVNNRFDANSGFRTTIDVGDTGWDESNGVLHDEIVHEACHEVEGSSQGVHESPAFDVWGDSKWAEFCVYDFYANTGRTADAQRTEALFSGHADNLPAGAKDAHWFKDWFLPLWHDSGNNAAVMQRYFGLLSQHFPTRTENSGRNLIYTRRMNAGEYVLFTSAAAGKDLSGRAAQAFNSGFSRAQFEQARKDFPGVTF
;
A
#
# COMPACT_ATOMS: atom_id res chain seq x y z
N MET A 1 -46.76 -5.93 -65.40
CA MET A 1 -45.50 -5.96 -64.62
C MET A 1 -45.82 -5.79 -63.14
N ARG A 2 -45.86 -6.88 -62.35
CA ARG A 2 -45.73 -6.85 -60.88
C ARG A 2 -45.21 -8.21 -60.42
N HIS A 3 -44.04 -8.23 -59.80
CA HIS A 3 -43.46 -9.41 -59.15
C HIS A 3 -43.11 -9.11 -57.68
N ARG A 4 -43.52 -10.07 -56.85
CA ARG A 4 -43.20 -10.45 -55.46
C ARG A 4 -42.09 -9.71 -54.70
N SER A 5 -42.36 -9.46 -53.41
CA SER A 5 -41.38 -9.20 -52.34
C SER A 5 -41.17 -10.44 -51.44
N PRO A 6 -40.03 -10.52 -50.74
CA PRO A 6 -39.95 -11.28 -49.48
C PRO A 6 -39.23 -10.56 -48.32
N SER A 7 -39.60 -11.02 -47.11
CA SER A 7 -38.75 -11.29 -45.92
C SER A 7 -38.20 -10.14 -45.04
N ARG A 8 -38.55 -10.15 -43.74
CA ARG A 8 -37.60 -10.51 -42.64
C ARG A 8 -38.27 -10.81 -41.28
N SER A 9 -37.75 -11.90 -40.70
CA SER A 9 -37.80 -12.50 -39.36
C SER A 9 -38.12 -11.64 -38.11
N ARG A 10 -38.98 -12.20 -37.24
CA ARG A 10 -39.10 -11.94 -35.78
C ARG A 10 -38.86 -13.26 -35.02
N LYS A 11 -38.16 -13.23 -33.89
CA LYS A 11 -38.32 -14.22 -32.79
C LYS A 11 -38.01 -13.58 -31.42
N PRO A 12 -38.87 -13.80 -30.40
CA PRO A 12 -38.58 -13.53 -28.98
C PRO A 12 -38.36 -14.80 -28.14
N LEU A 13 -37.68 -14.59 -27.01
CA LEU A 13 -37.71 -15.21 -25.66
C LEU A 13 -38.34 -16.61 -25.44
N LEU A 14 -37.64 -17.48 -24.69
CA LEU A 14 -38.28 -18.51 -23.85
C LEU A 14 -37.47 -18.82 -22.58
N ILE A 15 -38.17 -18.72 -21.45
CA ILE A 15 -37.81 -19.15 -20.10
C ILE A 15 -38.26 -20.60 -19.92
N THR A 16 -37.43 -21.46 -19.32
CA THR A 16 -37.93 -22.62 -18.54
C THR A 16 -36.93 -23.03 -17.47
N ALA A 17 -37.43 -23.34 -16.28
CA ALA A 17 -36.69 -23.71 -15.09
C ALA A 17 -36.97 -25.16 -14.65
N VAL A 18 -36.10 -25.64 -13.77
CA VAL A 18 -36.24 -26.73 -12.76
C VAL A 18 -35.86 -28.16 -13.18
N GLY A 19 -34.91 -28.71 -12.42
CA GLY A 19 -34.62 -30.13 -12.29
C GLY A 19 -33.47 -30.37 -11.31
N ALA A 20 -33.79 -30.50 -10.01
CA ALA A 20 -32.85 -30.87 -8.96
C ALA A 20 -32.58 -32.39 -8.96
N LEU A 21 -31.33 -32.80 -8.76
CA LEU A 21 -30.97 -34.11 -8.21
C LEU A 21 -29.70 -33.97 -7.35
N LEU A 22 -29.88 -34.19 -6.04
CA LEU A 22 -28.82 -34.51 -5.09
C LEU A 22 -28.50 -36.00 -5.18
N ALA A 23 -27.21 -36.35 -5.19
CA ALA A 23 -26.62 -37.31 -4.23
C ALA A 23 -25.13 -37.56 -4.52
N GLY A 24 -24.32 -37.46 -3.46
CA GLY A 24 -23.17 -38.35 -3.26
C GLY A 24 -21.80 -37.79 -3.65
N ALA A 25 -21.17 -37.05 -2.73
CA ALA A 25 -19.72 -37.02 -2.64
C ALA A 25 -19.32 -37.22 -1.17
N ALA A 26 -18.64 -38.33 -0.91
CA ALA A 26 -18.06 -38.67 0.38
C ALA A 26 -17.10 -37.57 0.83
N ALA A 27 -17.27 -37.11 2.07
CA ALA A 27 -16.33 -36.23 2.75
C ALA A 27 -15.04 -37.01 3.04
N LEU A 28 -14.08 -36.93 2.12
CA LEU A 28 -12.66 -37.07 2.47
C LEU A 28 -12.18 -35.69 2.89
N GLY A 29 -12.01 -35.52 4.20
CA GLY A 29 -11.43 -34.33 4.80
C GLY A 29 -10.02 -34.12 4.27
N ILE A 30 -9.86 -33.10 3.45
CA ILE A 30 -8.56 -32.48 3.21
C ILE A 30 -8.56 -31.23 4.09
N GLN A 31 -7.96 -31.36 5.27
CA GLN A 31 -7.56 -30.20 6.06
C GLN A 31 -6.59 -29.38 5.18
N SER A 32 -7.09 -28.30 4.60
CA SER A 32 -6.26 -27.35 3.88
C SER A 32 -5.45 -26.56 4.90
N ALA A 33 -4.25 -27.06 5.19
CA ALA A 33 -3.25 -26.35 5.96
C ALA A 33 -2.74 -25.17 5.13
N TYR A 34 -3.34 -23.98 5.29
CA TYR A 34 -2.73 -22.75 4.80
C TYR A 34 -1.30 -22.63 5.37
N ALA A 35 -0.33 -22.36 4.50
CA ALA A 35 1.03 -21.99 4.86
C ALA A 35 1.07 -20.53 5.33
N GLU A 36 2.03 -20.24 6.19
CA GLU A 36 2.13 -19.06 7.05
C GLU A 36 2.24 -17.72 6.33
N ASP A 37 1.67 -16.69 6.95
CA ASP A 37 1.92 -15.30 6.60
C ASP A 37 3.42 -14.97 6.83
N GLY A 38 4.06 -14.06 6.10
CA GLY A 38 5.52 -13.89 5.94
C GLY A 38 6.19 -13.28 7.16
N ASP A 39 5.42 -13.29 8.23
CA ASP A 39 5.69 -12.99 9.62
C ASP A 39 6.00 -14.27 10.41
N GLY A 40 6.06 -15.41 9.72
CA GLY A 40 6.11 -16.76 10.25
C GLY A 40 4.71 -17.26 10.64
N THR A 41 4.59 -18.52 11.04
CA THR A 41 3.98 -18.83 12.33
C THR A 41 2.74 -18.06 12.84
N ASN A 42 1.52 -18.04 12.26
CA ASN A 42 0.38 -17.47 13.03
C ASN A 42 0.05 -18.41 14.20
N LEU A 43 0.60 -18.09 15.36
CA LEU A 43 0.53 -18.91 16.57
C LEU A 43 -0.89 -18.99 17.13
N ALA A 44 -1.77 -18.03 16.80
CA ALA A 44 -3.16 -18.02 17.24
C ALA A 44 -4.08 -18.88 16.38
N ARG A 45 -3.65 -19.25 15.17
CA ARG A 45 -4.51 -19.96 14.23
C ARG A 45 -4.95 -21.33 14.75
N GLY A 46 -6.25 -21.59 14.67
CA GLY A 46 -6.90 -22.80 15.15
C GLY A 46 -6.82 -23.01 16.66
N LYS A 47 -6.35 -22.01 17.42
CA LYS A 47 -6.22 -22.10 18.88
C LYS A 47 -7.54 -21.90 19.59
N THR A 48 -7.56 -22.27 20.87
CA THR A 48 -8.74 -22.05 21.71
C THR A 48 -8.92 -20.56 21.95
N ALA A 49 -10.01 -20.01 21.42
CA ALA A 49 -10.45 -18.65 21.68
C ALA A 49 -11.68 -18.65 22.58
N THR A 50 -11.69 -17.76 23.57
CA THR A 50 -12.81 -17.49 24.46
C THR A 50 -13.12 -15.99 24.42
N GLY A 51 -14.35 -15.59 24.72
CA GLY A 51 -14.68 -14.18 24.65
C GLY A 51 -16.09 -13.87 25.11
N SER A 52 -16.46 -12.61 24.98
CA SER A 52 -17.82 -12.13 25.27
C SER A 52 -18.85 -12.84 24.40
N ALA A 53 -20.10 -12.86 24.89
CA ALA A 53 -21.22 -13.51 24.22
C ALA A 53 -21.32 -13.05 22.75
N PRO A 54 -21.37 -13.99 21.80
CA PRO A 54 -21.34 -13.63 20.40
C PRO A 54 -22.69 -13.08 19.92
N CYS A 55 -22.69 -12.25 18.89
CA CYS A 55 -23.91 -11.74 18.27
C CYS A 55 -24.80 -12.89 17.75
N ARG A 56 -24.18 -13.98 17.26
CA ARG A 56 -24.81 -15.21 16.78
C ARG A 56 -23.87 -16.41 17.01
N PRO A 57 -24.38 -17.66 17.09
CA PRO A 57 -23.55 -18.84 17.31
C PRO A 57 -22.42 -19.04 16.27
N ALA A 58 -22.66 -18.68 15.01
CA ALA A 58 -21.65 -18.78 13.94
C ALA A 58 -20.56 -17.68 14.01
N GLU A 59 -20.79 -16.62 14.79
CA GLU A 59 -19.88 -15.48 14.97
C GLU A 59 -19.15 -15.57 16.32
N ALA A 60 -18.81 -16.80 16.74
CA ALA A 60 -18.18 -17.12 18.01
C ALA A 60 -16.69 -16.71 18.04
N PRO A 61 -16.04 -16.66 19.23
CA PRO A 61 -14.61 -16.33 19.35
C PRO A 61 -13.68 -17.13 18.44
N ALA A 62 -14.01 -18.39 18.15
CA ALA A 62 -13.24 -19.25 17.26
C ALA A 62 -13.17 -18.73 15.80
N SER A 63 -14.14 -17.94 15.38
CA SER A 63 -14.17 -17.33 14.03
C SER A 63 -13.16 -16.19 13.87
N ALA A 64 -12.53 -15.72 14.96
CA ALA A 64 -11.46 -14.71 14.90
C ALA A 64 -10.05 -15.31 14.95
N VAL A 65 -9.93 -16.64 14.84
CA VAL A 65 -8.65 -17.35 14.85
C VAL A 65 -8.68 -18.53 13.87
N ASN A 66 -9.60 -18.54 12.92
CA ASN A 66 -9.76 -19.64 11.97
C ASN A 66 -8.77 -19.51 10.79
N GLY A 67 -8.13 -18.34 10.65
CA GLY A 67 -7.18 -18.02 9.61
C GLY A 67 -7.84 -17.58 8.30
N THR A 68 -9.08 -17.11 8.33
CA THR A 68 -9.80 -16.65 7.14
C THR A 68 -10.48 -15.31 7.38
N THR A 69 -10.52 -14.44 6.37
CA THR A 69 -11.39 -13.26 6.36
C THR A 69 -12.38 -13.25 5.19
N GLY A 70 -12.31 -14.26 4.32
CA GLY A 70 -12.99 -14.32 3.03
C GLY A 70 -14.21 -15.26 2.99
N ASN A 71 -14.58 -15.94 4.08
CA ASN A 71 -15.71 -16.90 4.06
C ASN A 71 -17.09 -16.24 4.21
N GLY A 72 -17.21 -15.00 3.73
CA GLY A 72 -18.41 -14.18 3.81
C GLY A 72 -18.58 -13.47 5.16
N LEU A 73 -19.66 -12.69 5.29
CA LEU A 73 -19.85 -11.79 6.42
C LEU A 73 -20.00 -12.48 7.79
N ALA A 74 -20.15 -13.81 7.85
CA ALA A 74 -20.22 -14.55 9.12
C ALA A 74 -18.83 -14.96 9.65
N ASP A 75 -17.77 -14.76 8.86
CA ASP A 75 -16.38 -15.15 9.15
C ASP A 75 -15.69 -14.19 10.16
N LYS A 76 -16.37 -13.91 11.27
CA LYS A 76 -15.91 -12.96 12.27
C LYS A 76 -16.39 -13.36 13.65
N TRP A 77 -15.61 -13.04 14.68
CA TRP A 77 -16.18 -12.88 16.01
C TRP A 77 -16.96 -11.56 16.08
N CYS A 78 -18.23 -11.63 16.46
CA CYS A 78 -19.05 -10.46 16.72
C CYS A 78 -19.53 -10.44 18.16
N SER A 79 -19.50 -9.29 18.84
CA SER A 79 -20.14 -9.15 20.15
C SER A 79 -20.74 -7.76 20.35
N GLY A 80 -22.00 -7.71 20.82
CA GLY A 80 -22.66 -6.48 21.25
C GLY A 80 -22.42 -6.11 22.71
N VAL A 81 -21.59 -6.87 23.44
CA VAL A 81 -21.30 -6.63 24.85
C VAL A 81 -20.45 -5.36 24.99
N ARG A 82 -20.80 -4.50 25.95
CA ARG A 82 -19.97 -3.33 26.28
C ARG A 82 -18.62 -3.81 26.82
N ASN A 83 -17.53 -3.22 26.32
CA ASN A 83 -16.17 -3.67 26.63
C ASN A 83 -15.93 -5.14 26.26
N ALA A 84 -16.41 -5.55 25.08
CA ALA A 84 -16.27 -6.92 24.61
C ALA A 84 -14.80 -7.35 24.59
N ALA A 85 -14.53 -8.56 25.05
CA ALA A 85 -13.18 -9.12 25.13
C ALA A 85 -13.09 -10.46 24.39
N LEU A 86 -11.96 -10.67 23.72
CA LEU A 86 -11.56 -11.90 23.04
C LEU A 86 -10.19 -12.31 23.58
N THR A 87 -10.05 -13.53 24.07
CA THR A 87 -8.80 -14.09 24.60
C THR A 87 -8.45 -15.37 23.86
N VAL A 88 -7.24 -15.45 23.33
CA VAL A 88 -6.69 -16.61 22.63
C VAL A 88 -5.66 -17.28 23.53
N ASP A 89 -5.81 -18.60 23.74
CA ASP A 89 -4.81 -19.45 24.40
C ASP A 89 -3.95 -20.15 23.33
N LEU A 90 -2.67 -19.75 23.21
CA LEU A 90 -1.72 -20.34 22.26
C LEU A 90 -1.40 -21.82 22.53
N GLY A 91 -1.80 -22.34 23.71
CA GLY A 91 -1.61 -23.71 24.16
C GLY A 91 -0.30 -23.93 24.91
N ALA A 92 0.74 -23.14 24.60
CA ALA A 92 2.02 -23.13 25.30
C ALA A 92 2.62 -21.71 25.30
N PRO A 93 3.51 -21.37 26.25
CA PRO A 93 4.26 -20.13 26.21
C PRO A 93 5.07 -20.01 24.91
N ALA A 94 4.98 -18.86 24.24
CA ALA A 94 5.73 -18.53 23.04
C ALA A 94 6.37 -17.15 23.17
N ALA A 95 7.50 -16.93 22.48
CA ALA A 95 8.14 -15.62 22.39
C ALA A 95 7.42 -14.78 21.31
N ILE A 96 6.45 -13.99 21.73
CA ILE A 96 5.61 -13.15 20.86
C ILE A 96 6.32 -11.83 20.60
N GLY A 97 6.31 -11.36 19.35
CA GLY A 97 6.86 -10.05 18.98
C GLY A 97 5.92 -9.18 18.15
N LYS A 98 4.77 -9.72 17.72
CA LYS A 98 3.80 -8.96 16.93
C LYS A 98 2.39 -9.53 17.07
N LEU A 99 1.42 -8.64 17.09
CA LEU A 99 -0.02 -8.94 17.05
C LEU A 99 -0.63 -8.24 15.84
N ILE A 100 -1.61 -8.86 15.18
CA ILE A 100 -2.39 -8.23 14.10
C ILE A 100 -3.88 -8.38 14.41
N VAL A 101 -4.65 -7.33 14.18
CA VAL A 101 -6.11 -7.35 14.28
C VAL A 101 -6.70 -7.02 12.91
N ARG A 102 -7.50 -7.93 12.37
CA ARG A 102 -8.31 -7.69 11.17
C ARG A 102 -9.72 -7.31 11.58
N HIS A 103 -10.11 -6.09 11.23
CA HIS A 103 -11.39 -5.49 11.59
C HIS A 103 -12.46 -5.79 10.54
N ALA A 104 -13.64 -5.19 10.69
CA ALA A 104 -14.79 -5.39 9.80
C ALA A 104 -14.44 -5.19 8.31
N GLY A 105 -13.69 -4.13 7.99
CA GLY A 105 -13.29 -3.81 6.62
C GLY A 105 -12.39 -4.84 5.96
N ALA A 106 -11.54 -5.53 6.74
CA ALA A 106 -10.71 -6.61 6.21
C ALA A 106 -11.50 -7.85 5.78
N GLY A 107 -12.76 -7.94 6.19
CA GLY A 107 -13.70 -8.97 5.75
C GLY A 107 -14.80 -8.46 4.82
N GLY A 108 -14.60 -7.28 4.22
CA GLY A 108 -15.51 -6.68 3.24
C GLY A 108 -16.71 -5.93 3.83
N GLU A 109 -16.75 -5.65 5.13
CA GLU A 109 -17.78 -4.76 5.72
C GLU A 109 -17.42 -3.27 5.59
N PRO A 110 -18.38 -2.33 5.73
CA PRO A 110 -18.06 -0.91 5.70
C PRO A 110 -17.03 -0.51 6.76
N ARG A 111 -16.01 0.28 6.38
CA ARG A 111 -14.94 0.77 7.28
C ARG A 111 -15.44 1.52 8.52
N ALA A 112 -16.64 2.10 8.44
CA ALA A 112 -17.31 2.72 9.57
C ALA A 112 -17.57 1.73 10.74
N ARG A 113 -17.55 0.42 10.48
CA ARG A 113 -17.67 -0.67 11.45
C ARG A 113 -16.33 -1.21 11.95
N ASN A 114 -15.20 -0.65 11.52
CA ASN A 114 -13.90 -1.02 12.07
C ASN A 114 -13.86 -0.72 13.56
N THR A 115 -13.21 -1.61 14.31
CA THR A 115 -13.03 -1.44 15.75
C THR A 115 -12.31 -0.13 16.00
N ARG A 116 -12.98 0.79 16.70
CA ARG A 116 -12.56 2.18 16.82
C ARG A 116 -11.50 2.37 17.89
N ASP A 117 -11.79 1.86 19.10
CA ASP A 117 -10.89 1.94 20.25
C ASP A 117 -10.78 0.54 20.90
N PHE A 118 -9.56 0.10 21.18
CA PHE A 118 -9.29 -1.22 21.77
C PHE A 118 -7.91 -1.31 22.43
N GLU A 119 -7.78 -2.27 23.34
CA GLU A 119 -6.53 -2.63 24.01
C GLU A 119 -6.13 -4.06 23.65
N LEU A 120 -4.85 -4.27 23.40
CA LEU A 120 -4.23 -5.59 23.30
C LEU A 120 -3.36 -5.83 24.53
N ALA A 121 -3.49 -7.00 25.13
CA ALA A 121 -2.72 -7.40 26.30
C ALA A 121 -2.23 -8.85 26.17
N VAL A 122 -1.13 -9.18 26.84
CA VAL A 122 -0.52 -10.50 26.85
C VAL A 122 -0.43 -11.06 28.27
N SER A 123 -0.44 -12.38 28.42
CA SER A 123 -0.35 -13.03 29.73
C SER A 123 0.34 -14.40 29.65
N ALA A 124 1.12 -14.75 30.68
CA ALA A 124 1.70 -16.07 30.83
C ALA A 124 0.74 -17.08 31.49
N ASP A 125 -0.16 -16.61 32.36
CA ASP A 125 -0.98 -17.45 33.26
C ASP A 125 -2.49 -17.40 32.97
N GLY A 126 -2.90 -16.53 32.05
CA GLY A 126 -4.31 -16.32 31.65
C GLY A 126 -5.12 -15.57 32.70
N ARG A 127 -4.49 -15.03 33.75
CA ARG A 127 -5.14 -14.30 34.85
C ARG A 127 -4.67 -12.87 34.90
N THR A 128 -3.35 -12.67 34.88
CA THR A 128 -2.71 -11.35 34.94
C THR A 128 -2.29 -10.96 33.55
N PHE A 129 -2.90 -9.89 33.02
CA PHE A 129 -2.62 -9.39 31.68
C PHE A 129 -1.85 -8.08 31.76
N THR A 130 -0.78 -7.99 30.97
CA THR A 130 0.01 -6.79 30.78
C THR A 130 -0.34 -6.18 29.44
N GLN A 131 -0.66 -4.89 29.44
CA GLN A 131 -0.96 -4.14 28.22
C GLN A 131 0.24 -4.19 27.26
N ALA A 132 -0.06 -4.52 26.01
CA ALA A 132 0.92 -4.64 24.92
C ALA A 132 0.74 -3.54 23.86
N SER A 133 -0.50 -3.11 23.61
CA SER A 133 -0.84 -1.98 22.75
C SER A 133 -2.19 -1.39 23.14
N GLU A 134 -2.40 -0.11 22.90
CA GLU A 134 -3.71 0.55 23.01
C GLU A 134 -3.91 1.46 21.82
N VAL A 135 -5.10 1.35 21.24
CA VAL A 135 -5.48 2.07 20.05
C VAL A 135 -6.72 2.87 20.35
N SER A 136 -6.67 4.15 20.00
CA SER A 136 -7.84 5.00 19.92
C SER A 136 -7.96 5.54 18.51
N ASN A 137 -9.19 5.84 18.14
CA ASN A 137 -9.54 6.48 16.90
C ASN A 137 -9.05 5.75 15.63
N ASN A 138 -9.13 4.42 15.62
CA ASN A 138 -8.83 3.61 14.45
C ASN A 138 -9.87 3.79 13.33
N THR A 139 -9.38 3.82 12.08
CA THR A 139 -10.17 3.77 10.85
C THR A 139 -9.67 2.68 9.89
N ALA A 140 -8.55 2.02 10.20
CA ALA A 140 -7.93 1.03 9.34
C ALA A 140 -8.65 -0.32 9.40
N ASP A 141 -8.64 -1.03 8.27
CA ASP A 141 -9.23 -2.37 8.11
C ASP A 141 -8.37 -3.43 8.81
N VAL A 142 -7.06 -3.20 8.89
CA VAL A 142 -6.09 -4.04 9.60
C VAL A 142 -5.20 -3.14 10.46
N THR A 143 -4.96 -3.54 11.70
CA THR A 143 -3.98 -2.88 12.58
C THR A 143 -2.88 -3.85 12.98
N VAL A 144 -1.64 -3.38 12.91
CA VAL A 144 -0.43 -4.18 13.17
C VAL A 144 0.29 -3.59 14.38
N HIS A 145 0.62 -4.46 15.34
CA HIS A 145 1.16 -4.09 16.64
C HIS A 145 2.47 -4.84 16.89
N PRO A 146 3.63 -4.29 16.45
CA PRO A 146 4.92 -4.75 16.93
C PRO A 146 5.02 -4.51 18.43
N ILE A 147 5.40 -5.53 19.20
CA ILE A 147 5.55 -5.44 20.65
C ILE A 147 6.97 -5.84 21.05
N ALA A 148 7.42 -5.36 22.20
CA ALA A 148 8.65 -5.88 22.79
C ALA A 148 8.51 -7.39 22.96
N THR A 149 9.56 -8.15 22.59
CA THR A 149 9.50 -9.60 22.64
C THR A 149 9.19 -10.06 24.07
N VAL A 150 8.14 -10.85 24.20
CA VAL A 150 7.62 -11.28 25.49
C VAL A 150 7.22 -12.76 25.43
N ALA A 151 7.63 -13.52 26.45
CA ALA A 151 7.16 -14.88 26.63
C ALA A 151 5.73 -14.85 27.20
N ALA A 152 4.74 -15.23 26.39
CA ALA A 152 3.35 -15.27 26.81
C ALA A 152 2.61 -16.46 26.19
N ARG A 153 1.53 -16.90 26.84
CA ARG A 153 0.65 -17.99 26.37
C ARG A 153 -0.71 -17.47 25.93
N PHE A 154 -1.16 -16.35 26.49
CA PHE A 154 -2.47 -15.78 26.22
C PHE A 154 -2.34 -14.39 25.62
N VAL A 155 -3.20 -14.09 24.65
CA VAL A 155 -3.36 -12.75 24.07
C VAL A 155 -4.82 -12.36 24.21
N ARG A 156 -5.08 -11.12 24.65
CA ARG A 156 -6.43 -10.59 24.84
C ARG A 156 -6.61 -9.27 24.10
N LEU A 157 -7.69 -9.18 23.34
CA LEU A 157 -8.22 -7.96 22.77
C LEU A 157 -9.44 -7.50 23.58
N THR A 158 -9.47 -6.23 23.99
CA THR A 158 -10.59 -5.61 24.69
C THR A 158 -11.08 -4.40 23.90
N VAL A 159 -12.33 -4.41 23.45
CA VAL A 159 -12.93 -3.34 22.63
C VAL A 159 -13.58 -2.29 23.52
N THR A 160 -12.97 -1.11 23.63
CA THR A 160 -13.50 0.01 24.42
C THR A 160 -14.46 0.89 23.61
N ARG A 161 -14.33 0.90 22.27
CA ARG A 161 -15.33 1.47 21.34
C ARG A 161 -15.40 0.65 20.04
N ALA A 162 -16.59 0.13 19.75
CA ALA A 162 -16.77 -0.84 18.68
C ALA A 162 -16.74 -0.26 17.26
N THR A 163 -17.29 0.93 17.02
CA THR A 163 -17.36 1.51 15.67
C THR A 163 -17.23 3.04 15.70
N SER A 164 -17.08 3.66 14.53
CA SER A 164 -17.13 5.13 14.38
C SER A 164 -18.57 5.68 14.35
N THR A 165 -19.58 4.81 14.45
CA THR A 165 -21.00 5.14 14.34
C THR A 165 -21.73 4.87 15.66
N ALA A 166 -23.07 4.92 15.64
CA ALA A 166 -23.91 4.48 16.76
C ALA A 166 -23.98 2.94 16.91
N ASP A 167 -23.47 2.16 15.94
CA ASP A 167 -23.35 0.71 16.04
C ASP A 167 -22.34 0.34 17.15
N THR A 168 -22.77 -0.49 18.10
CA THR A 168 -21.97 -0.87 19.27
C THR A 168 -21.38 -2.29 19.18
N ALA A 169 -21.53 -2.99 18.07
CA ALA A 169 -21.05 -4.37 17.93
C ALA A 169 -19.58 -4.42 17.47
N ALA A 170 -18.74 -5.07 18.28
CA ALA A 170 -17.38 -5.44 17.91
C ALA A 170 -17.42 -6.49 16.80
N ARG A 171 -16.50 -6.39 15.83
CA ARG A 171 -16.38 -7.30 14.68
C ARG A 171 -14.91 -7.51 14.38
N ILE A 172 -14.40 -8.69 14.73
CA ILE A 172 -13.01 -9.07 14.55
C ILE A 172 -12.98 -10.28 13.63
N TYR A 173 -12.40 -10.11 12.46
CA TYR A 173 -12.24 -11.17 11.47
C TYR A 173 -11.06 -12.06 11.83
N GLU A 174 -9.94 -11.50 12.30
CA GLU A 174 -8.81 -12.28 12.81
C GLU A 174 -8.09 -11.53 13.94
N LEU A 175 -7.60 -12.26 14.93
CA LEU A 175 -6.62 -11.85 15.93
C LEU A 175 -5.40 -12.78 15.82
N GLU A 176 -4.37 -12.28 15.17
CA GLU A 176 -3.20 -13.04 14.80
C GLU A 176 -2.03 -12.75 15.75
N VAL A 177 -1.20 -13.77 15.98
CA VAL A 177 -0.08 -13.70 16.93
C VAL A 177 1.16 -14.28 16.28
N TYR A 178 2.24 -13.50 16.24
CA TYR A 178 3.47 -13.86 15.56
C TYR A 178 4.68 -13.84 16.50
N ALA A 179 5.61 -14.77 16.25
CA ALA A 179 6.88 -14.82 16.96
C ALA A 179 7.73 -13.58 16.67
N ALA A 180 8.64 -13.25 17.60
CA ALA A 180 9.60 -12.19 17.37
C ALA A 180 10.58 -12.56 16.25
N SER A 181 10.84 -11.62 15.33
CA SER A 181 11.78 -11.79 14.21
C SER A 181 13.25 -11.88 14.64
N GLN A 182 13.54 -11.81 15.95
CA GLN A 182 14.84 -12.02 16.58
C GLN A 182 14.63 -12.78 17.91
N PRO A 183 15.55 -13.67 18.32
CA PRO A 183 15.48 -14.28 19.65
C PRO A 183 15.58 -13.18 20.73
N LEU A 184 14.90 -13.38 21.86
CA LEU A 184 15.18 -12.62 23.09
C LEU A 184 16.70 -12.55 23.29
N PRO A 185 17.31 -11.38 23.60
CA PRO A 185 18.67 -11.40 24.11
C PRO A 185 18.68 -12.37 25.28
N ALA A 186 19.50 -13.43 25.16
CA ALA A 186 19.55 -14.48 26.16
C ALA A 186 19.77 -13.82 27.52
N GLY A 187 18.76 -13.88 28.39
CA GLY A 187 18.93 -13.50 29.78
C GLY A 187 20.11 -14.29 30.34
N PRO A 188 20.95 -13.69 31.22
CA PRO A 188 22.13 -14.37 31.72
C PRO A 188 21.69 -15.62 32.47
N SER A 189 21.98 -16.80 31.91
CA SER A 189 21.94 -18.05 32.66
C SER A 189 23.11 -18.05 33.65
N PRO A 190 22.92 -18.44 34.93
CA PRO A 190 23.93 -18.22 35.95
C PRO A 190 25.08 -19.21 35.83
N THR A 191 26.27 -18.72 36.19
CA THR A 191 27.47 -19.46 36.61
C THR A 191 28.54 -19.71 35.55
N ALA A 192 29.54 -18.83 35.52
CA ALA A 192 30.94 -19.20 35.77
C ALA A 192 31.74 -17.93 36.12
N THR A 193 32.16 -17.84 37.38
CA THR A 193 33.04 -16.82 37.93
C THR A 193 34.41 -16.88 37.23
N VAL A 194 34.82 -15.79 36.58
CA VAL A 194 36.23 -15.51 36.33
C VAL A 194 36.49 -14.05 36.71
N ALA A 195 37.52 -13.86 37.53
CA ALA A 195 37.90 -12.62 38.20
C ALA A 195 38.33 -11.50 37.22
N PRO A 196 38.20 -10.21 37.60
CA PRO A 196 38.57 -9.11 36.73
C PRO A 196 40.08 -8.85 36.77
N THR A 197 40.71 -8.73 35.60
CA THR A 197 42.05 -8.13 35.47
C THR A 197 41.90 -6.71 34.95
N THR A 198 42.27 -5.76 35.80
CA THR A 198 42.31 -4.32 35.52
C THR A 198 43.34 -3.98 34.45
N VAL A 199 42.95 -3.18 33.46
CA VAL A 199 43.89 -2.41 32.64
C VAL A 199 43.50 -0.93 32.71
N ALA A 200 44.45 -0.10 33.13
CA ALA A 200 44.30 1.34 33.34
C ALA A 200 44.19 2.11 32.01
N PRO A 201 43.57 3.32 32.00
CA PRO A 201 43.45 4.13 30.80
C PRO A 201 44.74 4.93 30.54
N THR A 202 45.24 4.89 29.30
CA THR A 202 46.30 5.80 28.84
C THR A 202 45.67 6.96 28.09
N THR A 203 45.85 8.17 28.63
CA THR A 203 45.47 9.45 28.02
C THR A 203 46.40 9.80 26.86
N VAL A 204 45.86 10.26 25.72
CA VAL A 204 46.63 10.92 24.66
C VAL A 204 46.09 12.33 24.45
N ALA A 205 46.99 13.31 24.52
CA ALA A 205 46.73 14.74 24.38
C ALA A 205 46.51 15.16 22.89
N PRO A 206 45.81 16.28 22.61
CA PRO A 206 45.61 16.75 21.26
C PRO A 206 46.77 17.64 20.80
N THR A 207 47.25 17.44 19.58
CA THR A 207 48.17 18.38 18.91
C THR A 207 47.45 19.04 17.75
N THR A 208 47.29 20.36 17.84
CA THR A 208 46.76 21.25 16.80
C THR A 208 47.83 21.49 15.73
N ALA A 209 47.48 21.33 14.45
CA ALA A 209 48.25 21.86 13.33
C ALA A 209 47.38 22.83 12.51
N ALA A 210 47.93 24.00 12.22
CA ALA A 210 47.32 25.11 11.50
C ALA A 210 47.21 24.86 9.98
N PRO A 211 46.33 25.57 9.24
CA PRO A 211 46.15 25.36 7.81
C PRO A 211 47.16 26.19 6.99
N THR A 212 47.71 25.59 5.94
CA THR A 212 48.47 26.30 4.91
C THR A 212 47.72 26.20 3.58
N THR A 213 47.34 27.36 3.06
CA THR A 213 46.71 27.57 1.75
C THR A 213 47.72 27.34 0.62
N ALA A 214 47.36 26.54 -0.39
CA ALA A 214 48.05 26.49 -1.68
C ALA A 214 47.07 26.80 -2.82
N ALA A 215 47.53 27.65 -3.76
CA ALA A 215 46.80 28.20 -4.91
C ALA A 215 46.62 27.16 -6.06
N PRO A 216 45.70 27.39 -7.01
CA PRO A 216 45.35 26.39 -8.02
C PRO A 216 46.28 26.46 -9.24
N THR A 217 46.70 25.31 -9.73
CA THR A 217 47.35 25.16 -11.05
C THR A 217 46.45 24.36 -11.97
N SER A 218 46.12 24.97 -13.11
CA SER A 218 45.34 24.41 -14.21
C SER A 218 46.11 23.29 -14.93
N GLY A 219 45.47 22.14 -15.13
CA GLY A 219 45.93 21.06 -15.99
C GLY A 219 44.75 20.47 -16.76
N ALA A 220 44.84 20.47 -18.09
CA ALA A 220 43.80 19.98 -19.01
C ALA A 220 43.55 18.46 -18.88
N PRO A 221 42.32 17.97 -19.12
CA PRO A 221 42.02 16.54 -18.98
C PRO A 221 42.50 15.76 -20.21
N THR A 222 43.31 14.72 -19.97
CA THR A 222 43.58 13.66 -20.96
C THR A 222 42.62 12.51 -20.71
N THR A 223 41.78 12.22 -21.71
CA THR A 223 40.83 11.11 -21.72
C THR A 223 41.55 9.77 -21.74
N ALA A 224 41.48 9.02 -20.64
CA ALA A 224 41.79 7.59 -20.62
C ALA A 224 40.50 6.79 -20.93
N ALA A 225 40.57 5.89 -21.91
CA ALA A 225 39.49 4.98 -22.28
C ALA A 225 39.16 4.02 -21.11
N PRO A 226 37.87 3.66 -20.89
CA PRO A 226 37.48 2.88 -19.73
C PRO A 226 37.93 1.43 -19.89
N THR A 227 38.77 0.98 -18.95
CA THR A 227 39.04 -0.44 -18.73
C THR A 227 37.73 -1.11 -18.27
N ARG A 228 37.21 -2.04 -19.05
CA ARG A 228 36.09 -2.92 -18.65
C ARG A 228 36.55 -3.74 -17.44
N THR A 229 36.17 -3.26 -16.26
CA THR A 229 36.11 -4.08 -15.07
C THR A 229 34.81 -4.87 -15.18
N THR A 230 34.91 -6.19 -15.34
CA THR A 230 33.76 -7.09 -15.24
C THR A 230 33.23 -7.00 -13.81
N VAL A 231 32.17 -6.21 -13.62
CA VAL A 231 31.38 -6.17 -12.39
C VAL A 231 30.73 -7.54 -12.22
N PRO A 232 30.87 -8.22 -11.06
CA PRO A 232 30.07 -9.41 -10.77
C PRO A 232 28.60 -9.04 -10.91
N ALA A 233 27.76 -9.90 -11.49
CA ALA A 233 26.31 -9.67 -11.54
C ALA A 233 25.84 -9.24 -10.14
N ALA A 234 25.40 -7.98 -10.00
CA ALA A 234 25.09 -7.41 -8.70
C ALA A 234 24.04 -8.30 -8.04
N SER A 235 24.35 -8.85 -6.88
CA SER A 235 23.37 -9.56 -6.08
C SER A 235 22.20 -8.61 -5.80
N CYS A 236 20.98 -9.08 -6.03
CA CYS A 236 19.77 -8.32 -5.72
C CYS A 236 19.79 -7.72 -4.32
N HIS A 237 19.17 -6.54 -4.19
CA HIS A 237 19.01 -5.88 -2.90
C HIS A 237 18.37 -6.84 -1.89
N GLN A 238 18.82 -6.81 -0.63
CA GLN A 238 18.37 -7.74 0.41
C GLN A 238 16.85 -7.70 0.67
N ASP A 239 16.22 -6.54 0.47
CA ASP A 239 14.77 -6.35 0.58
C ASP A 239 13.98 -7.03 -0.56
N ALA A 240 14.67 -7.54 -1.58
CA ALA A 240 14.10 -8.35 -2.63
C ALA A 240 14.60 -9.80 -2.46
N PRO A 241 14.00 -10.65 -1.61
CA PRO A 241 14.41 -12.05 -1.46
C PRO A 241 14.15 -12.87 -2.74
N ALA A 242 14.70 -14.09 -2.82
CA ALA A 242 14.47 -14.96 -3.99
C ALA A 242 13.03 -15.48 -4.07
N THR A 243 12.39 -15.62 -2.92
CA THR A 243 10.98 -15.99 -2.76
C THR A 243 10.37 -15.17 -1.65
N LEU A 244 9.10 -14.83 -1.79
CA LEU A 244 8.28 -14.22 -0.74
C LEU A 244 6.85 -14.70 -0.92
N THR A 245 6.00 -14.36 0.03
CA THR A 245 4.57 -14.51 -0.13
C THR A 245 3.97 -13.12 -0.27
N ASP A 246 3.01 -13.00 -1.17
CA ASP A 246 2.23 -11.79 -1.31
C ASP A 246 1.30 -11.60 -0.11
N TYR A 247 1.31 -10.40 0.48
CA TYR A 247 0.41 -9.99 1.58
C TYR A 247 -0.36 -8.72 1.25
N ILE A 248 -0.38 -8.34 -0.03
CA ILE A 248 -1.13 -7.20 -0.50
C ILE A 248 -2.61 -7.58 -0.50
N SER A 249 -3.44 -6.71 0.07
CA SER A 249 -4.86 -7.00 0.35
C SER A 249 -5.05 -8.31 1.16
N ASP A 250 -5.58 -9.35 0.51
CA ASP A 250 -5.93 -10.67 1.01
C ASP A 250 -5.15 -11.79 0.29
N HIS A 251 -4.23 -11.44 -0.61
CA HIS A 251 -3.42 -12.39 -1.36
C HIS A 251 -2.54 -13.19 -0.42
N ARG A 252 -2.25 -14.45 -0.77
CA ARG A 252 -1.39 -15.36 0.00
C ARG A 252 -0.56 -16.24 -0.92
N ASP A 253 -0.11 -15.64 -2.01
CA ASP A 253 0.47 -16.36 -3.12
C ASP A 253 1.97 -16.48 -2.94
N ALA A 254 2.47 -17.69 -3.13
CA ALA A 254 3.90 -17.94 -3.13
C ALA A 254 4.50 -17.36 -4.42
N LEU A 255 5.37 -16.36 -4.25
CA LEU A 255 5.98 -15.60 -5.32
C LEU A 255 7.46 -15.97 -5.47
N THR A 256 7.88 -16.20 -6.72
CA THR A 256 9.29 -16.43 -7.05
C THR A 256 9.84 -15.24 -7.82
N ARG A 257 10.97 -14.69 -7.37
CA ARG A 257 11.67 -13.62 -8.07
C ARG A 257 12.21 -14.14 -9.41
N THR A 258 11.77 -13.57 -10.51
CA THR A 258 12.17 -13.97 -11.87
C THR A 258 13.20 -13.03 -12.49
N ALA A 259 13.17 -11.75 -12.09
CA ALA A 259 14.15 -10.76 -12.52
C ALA A 259 14.38 -9.72 -11.42
N CYS A 260 15.53 -9.05 -11.48
CA CYS A 260 15.85 -8.02 -10.51
C CYS A 260 17.03 -7.17 -10.98
N ASN A 261 16.96 -5.88 -10.67
CA ASN A 261 17.99 -4.89 -10.94
C ASN A 261 17.98 -3.82 -9.82
N ALA A 262 18.66 -2.69 -10.03
CA ALA A 262 18.74 -1.61 -9.04
C ALA A 262 17.41 -0.88 -8.80
N ASP A 263 16.45 -1.01 -9.72
CA ASP A 263 15.20 -0.28 -9.72
C ASP A 263 14.04 -1.16 -9.26
N VAL A 264 13.97 -2.41 -9.72
CA VAL A 264 12.84 -3.30 -9.49
C VAL A 264 13.30 -4.73 -9.21
N ALA A 265 12.47 -5.47 -8.47
CA ALA A 265 12.51 -6.92 -8.39
C ALA A 265 11.14 -7.46 -8.80
N VAL A 266 11.12 -8.31 -9.82
CA VAL A 266 9.91 -8.85 -10.43
C VAL A 266 9.68 -10.26 -9.91
N TYR A 267 8.45 -10.53 -9.49
CA TYR A 267 8.02 -11.82 -8.95
C TYR A 267 6.79 -12.31 -9.66
N PHE A 268 6.79 -13.60 -9.98
CA PHE A 268 5.65 -14.29 -10.55
C PHE A 268 5.13 -15.31 -9.55
N ASP A 269 3.80 -15.46 -9.51
CA ASP A 269 3.21 -16.66 -8.93
C ASP A 269 3.61 -17.92 -9.73
N ASN A 270 3.25 -19.09 -9.21
CA ASN A 270 3.61 -20.35 -9.86
C ASN A 270 2.94 -20.54 -11.22
N ASP A 271 1.75 -19.99 -11.43
CA ASP A 271 0.95 -20.18 -12.64
C ASP A 271 1.51 -19.32 -13.78
N LEU A 272 1.85 -18.06 -13.51
CA LEU A 272 2.47 -17.15 -14.45
C LEU A 272 3.86 -17.63 -14.84
N LYS A 273 4.62 -18.16 -13.87
CA LYS A 273 5.94 -18.77 -14.12
C LYS A 273 5.86 -20.01 -15.00
N ALA A 274 4.72 -20.72 -15.02
CA ALA A 274 4.51 -21.89 -15.87
C ALA A 274 4.19 -21.51 -17.33
N LEU A 275 3.90 -20.24 -17.63
CA LEU A 275 3.70 -19.78 -19.00
C LEU A 275 5.02 -19.80 -19.80
N PRO A 276 4.96 -19.88 -21.15
CA PRO A 276 6.14 -19.77 -21.99
C PRO A 276 6.90 -18.47 -21.72
N ALA A 277 8.22 -18.56 -21.54
CA ALA A 277 9.05 -17.39 -21.20
C ALA A 277 8.92 -16.23 -22.20
N ALA A 278 8.65 -16.52 -23.48
CA ALA A 278 8.41 -15.49 -24.51
C ALA A 278 7.18 -14.63 -24.24
N HIS A 279 6.16 -15.15 -23.54
CA HIS A 279 4.95 -14.39 -23.20
C HIS A 279 5.24 -13.34 -22.14
N VAL A 280 6.16 -13.62 -21.21
CA VAL A 280 6.42 -12.76 -20.03
C VAL A 280 7.76 -12.02 -20.10
N ALA A 281 8.52 -12.18 -21.19
CA ALA A 281 9.86 -11.61 -21.35
C ALA A 281 9.86 -10.07 -21.35
N TRP A 282 8.75 -9.44 -21.77
CA TRP A 282 8.60 -7.98 -21.83
C TRP A 282 8.38 -7.35 -20.44
N VAL A 283 7.84 -8.11 -19.48
CA VAL A 283 7.38 -7.59 -18.18
C VAL A 283 8.51 -6.90 -17.42
N SER A 284 9.65 -7.57 -17.24
CA SER A 284 10.74 -7.00 -16.45
C SER A 284 11.36 -5.73 -17.08
N PRO A 285 11.67 -5.69 -18.39
CA PRO A 285 12.07 -4.45 -19.06
C PRO A 285 11.02 -3.33 -18.90
N PHE A 286 9.74 -3.62 -19.13
CA PHE A 286 8.68 -2.63 -19.05
C PHE A 286 8.54 -2.03 -17.65
N VAL A 287 8.43 -2.86 -16.62
CA VAL A 287 8.30 -2.42 -15.22
C VAL A 287 9.54 -1.65 -14.76
N THR A 288 10.71 -2.01 -15.28
CA THR A 288 11.96 -1.25 -15.04
C THR A 288 11.88 0.14 -15.63
N ASP A 289 11.40 0.29 -16.87
CA ASP A 289 11.23 1.60 -17.52
C ASP A 289 10.21 2.46 -16.77
N VAL A 290 9.07 1.88 -16.39
CA VAL A 290 8.03 2.54 -15.58
C VAL A 290 8.65 3.07 -14.29
N TRP A 291 9.30 2.22 -13.50
CA TRP A 291 9.82 2.64 -12.20
C TRP A 291 10.96 3.66 -12.31
N LYS A 292 11.83 3.52 -13.31
CA LYS A 292 12.86 4.54 -13.59
C LYS A 292 12.25 5.89 -13.92
N TYR A 293 11.22 5.91 -14.76
CA TYR A 293 10.50 7.13 -15.09
C TYR A 293 9.85 7.74 -13.85
N ILE A 294 9.13 6.94 -13.07
CA ILE A 294 8.48 7.37 -11.82
C ILE A 294 9.49 8.02 -10.87
N LYS A 295 10.65 7.41 -10.66
CA LYS A 295 11.71 7.99 -9.82
C LYS A 295 12.31 9.26 -10.42
N ALA A 296 12.57 9.29 -11.71
CA ALA A 296 13.16 10.47 -12.36
C ALA A 296 12.22 11.68 -12.37
N THR A 297 10.93 11.44 -12.58
CA THR A 297 9.91 12.48 -12.77
C THR A 297 9.27 12.88 -11.45
N TYR A 298 8.90 11.91 -10.60
CA TYR A 298 8.15 12.14 -9.36
C TYR A 298 8.95 11.89 -8.08
N GLY A 299 10.19 11.41 -8.21
CA GLY A 299 10.98 10.97 -7.07
C GLY A 299 11.60 12.09 -6.22
N LYS A 300 11.83 13.27 -6.81
CA LYS A 300 12.46 14.38 -6.10
C LYS A 300 11.56 14.91 -4.97
N CYS A 301 12.09 15.00 -3.77
CA CYS A 301 11.40 15.68 -2.68
C CYS A 301 11.84 17.13 -2.54
N ASP A 302 10.89 18.02 -2.26
CA ASP A 302 11.15 19.45 -2.05
C ASP A 302 11.71 19.71 -0.66
N VAL A 303 11.38 18.85 0.31
CA VAL A 303 11.92 18.88 1.67
C VAL A 303 12.73 17.61 1.91
N ASP A 304 14.02 17.78 2.17
CA ASP A 304 14.86 16.66 2.60
C ASP A 304 14.39 16.19 3.98
N ARG A 305 14.04 14.92 4.06
CA ARG A 305 13.50 14.31 5.27
C ARG A 305 14.21 13.00 5.53
N GLN A 306 14.82 12.86 6.69
CA GLN A 306 15.32 11.57 7.14
C GLN A 306 14.14 10.67 7.48
N LEU A 307 14.09 9.49 6.87
CA LEU A 307 13.08 8.48 7.12
C LEU A 307 13.76 7.33 7.86
N PRO A 308 13.34 7.01 9.10
CA PRO A 308 13.99 6.00 9.89
C PRO A 308 13.76 4.59 9.34
N ALA A 309 14.60 3.65 9.76
CA ALA A 309 14.39 2.23 9.48
C ALA A 309 13.05 1.75 10.08
N PRO A 310 12.36 0.80 9.45
CA PRO A 310 12.72 0.10 8.19
C PRO A 310 12.31 0.82 6.90
N ILE A 311 11.69 2.01 6.95
CA ILE A 311 11.20 2.76 5.77
C ILE A 311 12.37 3.15 4.84
N GLY A 312 13.50 3.55 5.42
CA GLY A 312 14.77 3.74 4.70
C GLY A 312 14.96 5.14 4.11
N PRO A 313 16.20 5.49 3.73
CA PRO A 313 17.07 6.40 4.48
C PRO A 313 16.68 7.88 4.36
N GLY A 314 15.72 8.23 3.51
CA GLY A 314 15.23 9.60 3.42
C GLY A 314 14.38 9.88 2.19
N CYS A 315 13.88 11.10 2.14
CA CYS A 315 13.19 11.67 1.01
C CYS A 315 14.15 12.54 0.19
N THR A 316 15.26 11.96 -0.25
CA THR A 316 16.13 12.65 -1.22
C THR A 316 15.76 12.24 -2.64
N ASN A 317 15.34 10.98 -2.80
CA ASN A 317 14.72 10.44 -4.02
C ASN A 317 13.78 9.29 -3.64
N PHE A 318 12.47 9.48 -3.81
CA PHE A 318 11.47 8.44 -3.63
C PHE A 318 11.80 7.22 -4.52
N GLY A 319 11.57 6.01 -3.99
CA GLY A 319 11.95 4.75 -4.65
C GLY A 319 13.45 4.42 -4.65
N ALA A 320 14.26 5.10 -3.83
CA ALA A 320 15.68 4.78 -3.64
C ALA A 320 16.02 4.62 -2.13
N PRO A 321 17.03 3.79 -1.77
CA PRO A 321 17.82 2.89 -2.62
C PRO A 321 17.15 1.52 -2.85
N LYS A 322 15.96 1.30 -2.27
CA LYS A 322 15.25 0.01 -2.35
C LYS A 322 14.56 -0.16 -3.71
N PRO A 323 14.61 -1.35 -4.33
CA PRO A 323 13.82 -1.60 -5.54
C PRO A 323 12.32 -1.65 -5.20
N ALA A 324 11.47 -1.31 -6.16
CA ALA A 324 10.05 -1.68 -6.08
C ALA A 324 9.92 -3.20 -6.23
N LEU A 325 9.05 -3.82 -5.43
CA LEU A 325 8.72 -5.23 -5.61
C LEU A 325 7.47 -5.35 -6.48
N ALA A 326 7.62 -5.88 -7.69
CA ALA A 326 6.51 -6.02 -8.62
C ALA A 326 6.02 -7.48 -8.62
N PHE A 327 4.77 -7.68 -8.21
CA PHE A 327 4.11 -8.96 -8.03
C PHE A 327 3.09 -9.13 -9.15
N PHE A 328 3.16 -10.28 -9.82
CA PHE A 328 2.35 -10.56 -10.99
C PHE A 328 1.71 -11.93 -10.91
N HIS A 329 0.40 -11.96 -11.15
CA HIS A 329 -0.43 -13.14 -10.89
C HIS A 329 -1.22 -13.59 -12.12
N GLN A 330 -1.21 -14.88 -12.43
CA GLN A 330 -1.93 -15.43 -13.58
C GLN A 330 -3.35 -15.86 -13.21
N GLY A 331 -4.34 -15.22 -13.83
CA GLY A 331 -5.75 -15.63 -13.77
C GLY A 331 -6.43 -15.48 -12.41
N ARG A 332 -5.84 -14.65 -11.54
CA ARG A 332 -6.31 -14.31 -10.19
C ARG A 332 -5.93 -12.86 -9.90
N HIS A 333 -6.50 -12.30 -8.84
CA HIS A 333 -6.18 -10.94 -8.39
C HIS A 333 -6.34 -9.88 -9.49
N GLY A 334 -7.34 -10.08 -10.36
CA GLY A 334 -7.60 -9.19 -11.50
C GLY A 334 -7.79 -7.76 -11.05
N GLY A 335 -7.08 -6.83 -11.68
CA GLY A 335 -6.90 -5.50 -11.11
C GLY A 335 -5.43 -5.27 -10.74
N GLY A 336 -5.19 -4.09 -10.19
CA GLY A 336 -3.97 -3.78 -9.48
C GLY A 336 -4.23 -3.33 -8.04
N THR A 337 -3.21 -3.45 -7.20
CA THR A 337 -3.19 -2.84 -5.87
C THR A 337 -1.75 -2.53 -5.48
N VAL A 338 -1.56 -1.53 -4.62
CA VAL A 338 -0.26 -1.24 -4.01
C VAL A 338 -0.33 -1.21 -2.49
N ASN A 339 0.77 -1.61 -1.87
CA ASN A 339 1.17 -1.18 -0.54
C ASN A 339 2.51 -0.46 -0.65
N ASN A 340 2.63 0.68 0.01
CA ASN A 340 3.82 1.50 -0.10
C ASN A 340 4.78 1.27 1.07
N ARG A 341 5.94 1.94 1.01
CA ARG A 341 7.00 1.82 2.01
C ARG A 341 6.63 2.23 3.44
N PHE A 342 5.47 2.85 3.67
CA PHE A 342 4.97 3.19 5.00
C PHE A 342 4.13 2.09 5.63
N ASP A 343 3.72 1.09 4.85
CA ASP A 343 2.79 0.05 5.26
C ASP A 343 3.55 -1.15 5.88
N ALA A 344 3.14 -1.51 7.09
CA ALA A 344 3.80 -2.59 7.84
C ALA A 344 3.50 -3.98 7.26
N ASN A 345 2.33 -4.16 6.65
CA ASN A 345 1.90 -5.43 6.02
C ASN A 345 2.77 -5.80 4.81
N SER A 346 3.29 -4.82 4.06
CA SER A 346 4.24 -5.03 2.97
C SER A 346 5.68 -5.20 3.46
N GLY A 347 5.91 -5.11 4.77
CA GLY A 347 7.25 -5.08 5.35
C GLY A 347 7.98 -3.75 5.10
N PHE A 348 7.24 -2.64 4.94
CA PHE A 348 7.77 -1.31 4.62
C PHE A 348 8.52 -1.29 3.27
N ARG A 349 7.86 -1.87 2.27
CA ARG A 349 8.35 -1.97 0.88
C ARG A 349 7.33 -1.35 -0.06
N THR A 350 7.82 -0.68 -1.09
CA THR A 350 7.01 -0.24 -2.23
C THR A 350 6.70 -1.45 -3.10
N THR A 351 5.43 -1.60 -3.46
CA THR A 351 4.96 -2.76 -4.21
C THR A 351 4.10 -2.34 -5.40
N ILE A 352 4.11 -3.17 -6.44
CA ILE A 352 3.24 -3.05 -7.60
C ILE A 352 2.62 -4.42 -7.76
N ASP A 353 1.35 -4.60 -7.43
CA ASP A 353 0.67 -5.88 -7.54
C ASP A 353 -0.35 -5.85 -8.66
N VAL A 354 -0.25 -6.77 -9.62
CA VAL A 354 -1.16 -6.83 -10.77
C VAL A 354 -1.49 -8.27 -11.12
N GLY A 355 -2.77 -8.57 -11.28
CA GLY A 355 -3.26 -9.84 -11.79
C GLY A 355 -3.93 -9.72 -13.15
N ASP A 356 -3.59 -10.61 -14.09
CA ASP A 356 -4.25 -10.69 -15.40
C ASP A 356 -4.22 -12.12 -15.95
N THR A 357 -5.02 -12.38 -16.98
CA THR A 357 -4.99 -13.57 -17.83
C THR A 357 -4.22 -13.37 -19.15
N GLY A 358 -4.08 -12.14 -19.62
CA GLY A 358 -3.56 -11.78 -20.94
C GLY A 358 -2.14 -11.21 -20.88
N TRP A 359 -1.13 -12.07 -20.77
CA TRP A 359 0.27 -11.63 -20.63
C TRP A 359 0.98 -11.33 -21.96
N ASP A 360 0.27 -11.21 -23.07
CA ASP A 360 0.88 -10.85 -24.35
C ASP A 360 1.38 -9.39 -24.33
N GLU A 361 2.55 -9.12 -24.93
CA GLU A 361 3.13 -7.76 -24.99
C GLU A 361 2.21 -6.77 -25.72
N SER A 362 1.29 -7.23 -26.56
CA SER A 362 0.29 -6.36 -27.20
C SER A 362 -0.88 -5.97 -26.29
N ASN A 363 -0.97 -6.51 -25.07
CA ASN A 363 -2.02 -6.17 -24.11
C ASN A 363 -1.77 -4.78 -23.50
N GLY A 364 -2.21 -3.74 -24.22
CA GLY A 364 -2.13 -2.36 -23.76
C GLY A 364 -2.89 -2.08 -22.46
N VAL A 365 -3.91 -2.86 -22.11
CA VAL A 365 -4.65 -2.68 -20.85
C VAL A 365 -3.79 -3.08 -19.66
N LEU A 366 -3.10 -4.23 -19.75
CA LEU A 366 -2.15 -4.67 -18.72
C LEU A 366 -0.98 -3.70 -18.57
N HIS A 367 -0.47 -3.14 -19.68
CA HIS A 367 0.53 -2.09 -19.61
C HIS A 367 0.03 -0.87 -18.83
N ASP A 368 -1.19 -0.41 -19.13
CA ASP A 368 -1.79 0.73 -18.45
C ASP A 368 -1.97 0.47 -16.95
N GLU A 369 -2.42 -0.73 -16.57
CA GLU A 369 -2.60 -1.17 -15.19
C GLU A 369 -1.28 -1.22 -14.41
N ILE A 370 -0.21 -1.76 -15.00
CA ILE A 370 1.12 -1.74 -14.38
C ILE A 370 1.61 -0.31 -14.12
N VAL A 371 1.40 0.60 -15.08
CA VAL A 371 1.80 2.00 -14.91
C VAL A 371 0.92 2.68 -13.87
N HIS A 372 -0.37 2.38 -13.87
CA HIS A 372 -1.36 2.91 -12.95
C HIS A 372 -1.00 2.60 -11.49
N GLU A 373 -0.67 1.36 -11.18
CA GLU A 373 -0.25 0.99 -9.81
C GLU A 373 1.03 1.72 -9.39
N ALA A 374 1.99 1.86 -10.31
CA ALA A 374 3.19 2.67 -10.04
C ALA A 374 2.85 4.16 -9.76
N CYS A 375 1.77 4.67 -10.32
CA CYS A 375 1.27 6.03 -10.06
C CYS A 375 0.61 6.18 -8.69
N HIS A 376 -0.01 5.12 -8.14
CA HIS A 376 -0.51 5.11 -6.76
C HIS A 376 0.62 5.16 -5.73
N GLU A 377 1.78 4.58 -6.04
CA GLU A 377 2.97 4.74 -5.18
C GLU A 377 3.43 6.20 -5.10
N VAL A 378 3.32 6.99 -6.18
CA VAL A 378 3.53 8.45 -6.14
C VAL A 378 2.48 9.12 -5.26
N GLU A 379 1.21 8.76 -5.45
CA GLU A 379 0.08 9.36 -4.74
C GLU A 379 0.17 9.20 -3.22
N GLY A 380 0.49 7.97 -2.77
CA GLY A 380 0.46 7.59 -1.36
C GLY A 380 1.77 7.74 -0.62
N SER A 381 2.89 8.00 -1.31
CA SER A 381 4.21 7.96 -0.65
C SER A 381 5.30 8.90 -1.18
N SER A 382 5.01 9.70 -2.21
CA SER A 382 5.89 10.78 -2.66
C SER A 382 6.09 11.83 -1.56
N GLN A 383 7.16 12.62 -1.67
CA GLN A 383 7.54 13.63 -0.65
C GLN A 383 7.72 13.07 0.77
N GLY A 384 7.76 11.74 0.94
CA GLY A 384 8.04 11.10 2.22
C GLY A 384 6.91 11.30 3.23
N VAL A 385 5.69 11.48 2.74
CA VAL A 385 4.47 11.58 3.53
C VAL A 385 3.53 10.47 3.09
N HIS A 386 2.97 9.76 4.07
CA HIS A 386 2.00 8.70 3.83
C HIS A 386 0.59 9.28 3.62
N GLU A 387 -0.24 8.55 2.86
CA GLU A 387 -1.63 8.84 2.46
C GLU A 387 -1.80 9.85 1.31
N SER A 388 -2.98 9.80 0.69
CA SER A 388 -3.41 10.75 -0.35
C SER A 388 -4.52 11.66 0.16
N PRO A 389 -4.27 12.94 0.47
CA PRO A 389 -5.33 13.85 0.90
C PRO A 389 -6.46 13.99 -0.12
N ALA A 390 -6.15 13.92 -1.42
CA ALA A 390 -7.08 14.17 -2.51
C ALA A 390 -7.85 12.94 -2.99
N PHE A 391 -7.64 11.77 -2.39
CA PHE A 391 -8.34 10.54 -2.78
C PHE A 391 -9.87 10.70 -2.82
N ASP A 392 -10.48 11.41 -1.86
CA ASP A 392 -11.94 11.65 -1.87
C ASP A 392 -12.40 12.64 -2.95
N VAL A 393 -11.47 13.40 -3.55
CA VAL A 393 -11.74 14.37 -4.61
C VAL A 393 -11.64 13.70 -5.98
N TRP A 394 -10.53 12.99 -6.24
CA TRP A 394 -10.29 12.37 -7.54
C TRP A 394 -10.66 10.88 -7.60
N GLY A 395 -10.82 10.20 -6.46
CA GLY A 395 -11.01 8.76 -6.40
C GLY A 395 -9.89 7.95 -7.07
N ASP A 396 -10.10 6.65 -7.08
CA ASP A 396 -9.46 5.81 -8.08
C ASP A 396 -10.24 6.01 -9.41
N SER A 397 -9.68 6.57 -10.49
CA SER A 397 -8.26 6.58 -10.88
C SER A 397 -7.73 7.91 -11.46
N LYS A 398 -8.38 9.07 -11.23
CA LYS A 398 -8.18 10.23 -12.12
C LYS A 398 -6.77 10.81 -12.09
N TRP A 399 -6.11 10.78 -10.94
CA TRP A 399 -4.69 11.10 -10.85
C TRP A 399 -3.83 10.10 -11.65
N ALA A 400 -4.11 8.80 -11.53
CA ALA A 400 -3.38 7.76 -12.26
C ALA A 400 -3.53 7.93 -13.78
N GLU A 401 -4.70 8.33 -14.29
CA GLU A 401 -4.89 8.64 -15.72
C GLU A 401 -3.91 9.71 -16.25
N PHE A 402 -3.67 10.78 -15.48
CA PHE A 402 -2.66 11.79 -15.81
C PHE A 402 -1.26 11.18 -15.86
N CYS A 403 -0.90 10.41 -14.83
CA CYS A 403 0.45 9.86 -14.67
C CYS A 403 0.75 8.77 -15.73
N VAL A 404 -0.24 7.95 -16.08
CA VAL A 404 -0.15 6.96 -17.17
C VAL A 404 0.09 7.64 -18.51
N TYR A 405 -0.71 8.66 -18.85
CA TYR A 405 -0.51 9.42 -20.09
C TYR A 405 0.86 10.11 -20.13
N ASP A 406 1.26 10.74 -19.02
CA ASP A 406 2.56 11.42 -18.90
C ASP A 406 3.74 10.47 -19.14
N PHE A 407 3.70 9.25 -18.57
CA PHE A 407 4.69 8.21 -18.84
C PHE A 407 4.78 7.86 -20.33
N TYR A 408 3.64 7.58 -20.99
CA TYR A 408 3.68 7.20 -22.40
C TYR A 408 4.13 8.34 -23.31
N ALA A 409 3.62 9.56 -23.06
CA ALA A 409 3.94 10.75 -23.82
C ALA A 409 5.43 11.11 -23.75
N ASN A 410 6.09 10.83 -22.63
CA ASN A 410 7.49 11.19 -22.38
C ASN A 410 8.50 10.03 -22.49
N THR A 411 8.07 8.82 -22.84
CA THR A 411 8.97 7.66 -23.02
C THR A 411 9.03 7.13 -24.46
N GLY A 412 8.50 7.88 -25.42
CA GLY A 412 8.51 7.50 -26.84
C GLY A 412 7.46 6.44 -27.22
N ARG A 413 6.53 6.12 -26.30
CA ARG A 413 5.41 5.20 -26.50
C ARG A 413 4.21 5.95 -27.10
N THR A 414 4.41 6.58 -28.24
CA THR A 414 3.44 7.50 -28.85
C THR A 414 2.09 6.85 -29.16
N ALA A 415 2.08 5.56 -29.56
CA ALA A 415 0.85 4.84 -29.83
C ALA A 415 0.01 4.65 -28.55
N ASP A 416 0.66 4.30 -27.43
CA ASP A 416 -0.01 4.19 -26.13
C ASP A 416 -0.45 5.53 -25.59
N ALA A 417 0.34 6.60 -25.79
CA ALA A 417 -0.05 7.96 -25.42
C ALA A 417 -1.33 8.39 -26.16
N GLN A 418 -1.40 8.16 -27.48
CA GLN A 418 -2.59 8.49 -28.28
C GLN A 418 -3.81 7.65 -27.87
N ARG A 419 -3.60 6.36 -27.61
CA ARG A 419 -4.64 5.43 -27.17
C ARG A 419 -5.21 5.84 -25.81
N THR A 420 -4.34 6.11 -24.84
CA THR A 420 -4.73 6.49 -23.48
C THR A 420 -5.35 7.89 -23.43
N GLU A 421 -4.86 8.85 -24.23
CA GLU A 421 -5.49 10.17 -24.37
C GLU A 421 -6.95 10.04 -24.84
N ALA A 422 -7.18 9.24 -25.88
CA ALA A 422 -8.52 9.01 -26.41
C ALA A 422 -9.43 8.28 -25.42
N LEU A 423 -8.89 7.29 -24.71
CA LEU A 423 -9.59 6.53 -23.68
C LEU A 423 -10.00 7.43 -22.51
N PHE A 424 -9.03 8.06 -21.85
CA PHE A 424 -9.23 8.85 -20.65
C PHE A 424 -10.04 10.12 -20.93
N SER A 425 -9.90 10.72 -22.13
CA SER A 425 -10.76 11.84 -22.52
C SER A 425 -12.23 11.47 -22.69
N GLY A 426 -12.51 10.17 -22.91
CA GLY A 426 -13.86 9.62 -22.97
C GLY A 426 -14.45 9.29 -21.59
N HIS A 427 -13.63 9.20 -20.55
CA HIS A 427 -14.11 8.91 -19.19
C HIS A 427 -14.84 10.11 -18.60
N ALA A 428 -15.91 9.83 -17.85
CA ALA A 428 -16.73 10.80 -17.15
C ALA A 428 -17.15 10.23 -15.80
N ASP A 429 -17.11 11.05 -14.75
CA ASP A 429 -17.38 10.60 -13.38
C ASP A 429 -18.14 11.62 -12.56
N ASN A 430 -18.73 11.17 -11.45
CA ASN A 430 -19.44 12.03 -10.51
C ASN A 430 -18.53 12.48 -9.35
N LEU A 431 -17.24 12.66 -9.67
CA LEU A 431 -16.20 13.14 -8.77
C LEU A 431 -15.72 14.53 -9.23
N PRO A 432 -15.37 15.45 -8.32
CA PRO A 432 -15.53 15.32 -6.86
C PRO A 432 -17.00 15.27 -6.44
N ALA A 433 -17.28 14.91 -5.18
CA ALA A 433 -18.64 14.77 -4.68
C ALA A 433 -19.53 15.98 -5.06
N GLY A 434 -20.63 15.69 -5.76
CA GLY A 434 -21.56 16.71 -6.28
C GLY A 434 -21.34 17.05 -7.75
N ALA A 435 -20.23 16.66 -8.37
CA ALA A 435 -20.05 16.73 -9.80
C ALA A 435 -20.97 15.75 -10.53
N LYS A 436 -21.27 16.06 -11.79
CA LYS A 436 -22.00 15.16 -12.70
C LYS A 436 -21.29 15.10 -14.03
N ASP A 437 -20.97 13.89 -14.48
CA ASP A 437 -20.32 13.65 -15.78
C ASP A 437 -19.08 14.53 -16.00
N ALA A 438 -18.25 14.68 -14.96
CA ALA A 438 -17.01 15.44 -15.02
C ALA A 438 -15.94 14.66 -15.78
N HIS A 439 -15.42 15.24 -16.86
CA HIS A 439 -14.35 14.66 -17.67
C HIS A 439 -12.98 15.10 -17.14
N TRP A 440 -12.51 14.46 -16.07
CA TRP A 440 -11.26 14.80 -15.38
C TRP A 440 -10.05 14.91 -16.30
N PHE A 441 -9.81 13.88 -17.11
CA PHE A 441 -8.64 13.88 -17.98
C PHE A 441 -8.71 15.01 -19.00
N LYS A 442 -9.80 15.07 -19.77
CA LYS A 442 -10.00 16.04 -20.85
C LYS A 442 -10.07 17.50 -20.39
N ASP A 443 -10.85 17.78 -19.34
CA ASP A 443 -11.21 19.16 -18.97
C ASP A 443 -10.32 19.71 -17.84
N TRP A 444 -9.59 18.85 -17.12
CA TRP A 444 -8.72 19.26 -16.02
C TRP A 444 -7.25 18.87 -16.25
N PHE A 445 -6.94 17.58 -16.33
CA PHE A 445 -5.56 17.09 -16.28
C PHE A 445 -4.75 17.31 -17.57
N LEU A 446 -5.32 17.04 -18.75
CA LEU A 446 -4.66 17.24 -20.03
C LEU A 446 -4.34 18.74 -20.28
N PRO A 447 -5.27 19.69 -20.04
CA PRO A 447 -4.94 21.11 -20.07
C PRO A 447 -3.85 21.51 -19.07
N LEU A 448 -3.83 20.93 -17.87
CA LEU A 448 -2.78 21.20 -16.87
C LEU A 448 -1.41 20.67 -17.30
N TRP A 449 -1.38 19.51 -17.94
CA TRP A 449 -0.17 18.91 -18.50
C TRP A 449 0.40 19.80 -19.63
N HIS A 450 -0.45 20.24 -20.56
CA HIS A 450 -0.05 21.17 -21.63
C HIS A 450 0.43 22.52 -21.10
N ASP A 451 -0.32 23.12 -20.16
CA ASP A 451 0.04 24.39 -19.52
C ASP A 451 1.39 24.30 -18.77
N SER A 452 1.81 23.09 -18.38
CA SER A 452 3.09 22.82 -17.72
C SER A 452 4.24 22.60 -18.71
N GLY A 453 4.01 22.78 -20.01
CA GLY A 453 5.01 22.52 -21.04
C GLY A 453 5.13 21.04 -21.39
N ASN A 454 3.98 20.34 -21.46
CA ASN A 454 3.89 18.94 -21.85
C ASN A 454 4.65 17.98 -20.90
N ASN A 455 4.47 18.18 -19.59
CA ASN A 455 5.12 17.37 -18.57
C ASN A 455 4.39 17.43 -17.22
N ALA A 456 4.86 16.60 -16.27
CA ALA A 456 4.32 16.47 -14.93
C ALA A 456 4.61 17.60 -13.92
N ALA A 457 5.22 18.72 -14.32
CA ALA A 457 5.76 19.68 -13.36
C ALA A 457 4.69 20.28 -12.42
N VAL A 458 3.44 20.47 -12.88
CA VAL A 458 2.34 20.89 -12.00
C VAL A 458 2.06 19.88 -10.89
N MET A 459 2.12 18.58 -11.20
CA MET A 459 1.83 17.54 -10.21
C MET A 459 3.00 17.30 -9.26
N GLN A 460 4.25 17.44 -9.73
CA GLN A 460 5.42 17.48 -8.86
C GLN A 460 5.30 18.61 -7.82
N ARG A 461 4.98 19.84 -8.27
CA ARG A 461 4.79 21.00 -7.38
C ARG A 461 3.58 20.82 -6.46
N TYR A 462 2.50 20.20 -6.93
CA TYR A 462 1.32 19.90 -6.13
C TYR A 462 1.67 19.01 -4.92
N PHE A 463 2.33 17.87 -5.14
CA PHE A 463 2.75 17.00 -4.03
C PHE A 463 3.73 17.70 -3.10
N GLY A 464 4.67 18.47 -3.66
CA GLY A 464 5.60 19.31 -2.90
C GLY A 464 4.89 20.27 -1.95
N LEU A 465 3.91 21.02 -2.45
CA LEU A 465 3.08 21.94 -1.67
C LEU A 465 2.26 21.22 -0.60
N LEU A 466 1.66 20.06 -0.93
CA LEU A 466 0.94 19.26 0.07
C LEU A 466 1.84 18.89 1.24
N SER A 467 3.04 18.40 0.97
CA SER A 467 3.96 17.94 2.01
C SER A 467 4.43 19.05 2.95
N GLN A 468 4.40 20.31 2.49
CA GLN A 468 4.83 21.49 3.22
C GLN A 468 3.71 22.18 3.98
N HIS A 469 2.48 22.16 3.44
CA HIS A 469 1.39 23.00 3.95
C HIS A 469 0.16 22.22 4.42
N PHE A 470 -0.07 21.01 3.93
CA PHE A 470 -1.23 20.23 4.35
C PHE A 470 -0.99 19.57 5.70
N PRO A 471 -1.98 19.48 6.61
CA PRO A 471 -1.72 19.08 7.99
C PRO A 471 -1.27 17.63 8.11
N THR A 472 -0.11 17.43 8.73
CA THR A 472 0.49 16.11 8.98
C THR A 472 0.64 15.82 10.46
N ARG A 473 0.81 14.54 10.79
CA ARG A 473 1.18 14.09 12.13
C ARG A 473 2.24 13.01 12.03
N THR A 474 2.99 12.83 13.10
CA THR A 474 3.91 11.69 13.22
C THR A 474 3.21 10.49 13.82
N GLU A 475 3.49 9.32 13.27
CA GLU A 475 3.03 8.02 13.76
C GLU A 475 4.20 7.06 13.96
N ASN A 476 3.91 5.88 14.53
CA ASN A 476 4.88 4.80 14.68
C ASN A 476 6.16 5.22 15.42
N SER A 477 6.01 5.94 16.54
CA SER A 477 7.12 6.48 17.34
C SER A 477 8.00 7.47 16.58
N GLY A 478 7.37 8.32 15.75
CA GLY A 478 8.09 9.31 14.95
C GLY A 478 8.65 8.79 13.63
N ARG A 479 8.28 7.55 13.25
CA ARG A 479 8.80 6.92 12.03
C ARG A 479 8.08 7.32 10.74
N ASN A 480 6.79 7.62 10.83
CA ASN A 480 5.98 7.94 9.67
C ASN A 480 5.47 9.36 9.81
N LEU A 481 5.58 10.15 8.75
CA LEU A 481 4.78 11.37 8.60
C LEU A 481 3.57 11.02 7.75
N ILE A 482 2.37 11.32 8.21
CA ILE A 482 1.12 10.98 7.52
C ILE A 482 0.22 12.21 7.44
N TYR A 483 -0.52 12.36 6.35
CA TYR A 483 -1.55 13.38 6.27
C TYR A 483 -2.71 13.05 7.23
N THR A 484 -3.18 14.06 7.96
CA THR A 484 -4.12 13.86 9.07
C THR A 484 -5.57 13.68 8.63
N ARG A 485 -5.92 14.08 7.40
CA ARG A 485 -7.28 14.04 6.87
C ARG A 485 -7.32 14.08 5.34
N ARG A 486 -8.49 13.82 4.77
CA ARG A 486 -8.81 14.08 3.37
C ARG A 486 -9.08 15.59 3.15
N MET A 487 -8.87 16.06 1.93
CA MET A 487 -9.15 17.43 1.51
C MET A 487 -10.50 17.54 0.80
N ASN A 488 -11.08 18.73 0.80
CA ASN A 488 -12.25 19.03 -0.03
C ASN A 488 -11.85 19.60 -1.41
N ALA A 489 -12.80 19.68 -2.34
CA ALA A 489 -12.56 20.17 -3.70
C ALA A 489 -12.01 21.61 -3.77
N GLY A 490 -12.39 22.49 -2.83
CA GLY A 490 -11.86 23.85 -2.76
C GLY A 490 -10.38 23.90 -2.35
N GLU A 491 -9.98 23.06 -1.39
CA GLU A 491 -8.58 22.87 -1.00
C GLU A 491 -7.77 22.28 -2.16
N TYR A 492 -8.28 21.23 -2.81
CA TYR A 492 -7.64 20.65 -4.00
C TYR A 492 -7.35 21.71 -5.05
N VAL A 493 -8.37 22.49 -5.44
CA VAL A 493 -8.22 23.54 -6.44
C VAL A 493 -7.25 24.65 -6.01
N LEU A 494 -7.18 25.00 -4.71
CA LEU A 494 -6.18 25.94 -4.21
C LEU A 494 -4.75 25.41 -4.40
N PHE A 495 -4.48 24.18 -3.97
CA PHE A 495 -3.16 23.59 -4.07
C PHE A 495 -2.75 23.39 -5.54
N THR A 496 -3.66 22.97 -6.42
CA THR A 496 -3.38 22.88 -7.86
C THR A 496 -3.18 24.26 -8.49
N SER A 497 -3.91 25.30 -8.05
CA SER A 497 -3.71 26.67 -8.52
C SER A 497 -2.32 27.18 -8.15
N ALA A 498 -1.89 27.00 -6.90
CA ALA A 498 -0.54 27.30 -6.42
C ALA A 498 0.52 26.53 -7.22
N ALA A 499 0.29 25.24 -7.47
CA ALA A 499 1.19 24.44 -8.29
C ALA A 499 1.24 24.91 -9.76
N ALA A 500 0.15 25.47 -10.29
CA ALA A 500 0.11 26.02 -11.64
C ALA A 500 0.63 27.47 -11.73
N GLY A 501 0.80 28.17 -10.61
CA GLY A 501 1.13 29.60 -10.57
C GLY A 501 0.04 30.49 -11.17
N LYS A 502 -1.23 30.05 -11.13
CA LYS A 502 -2.40 30.84 -11.55
C LYS A 502 -3.70 30.36 -10.89
N ASP A 503 -4.70 31.24 -10.78
CA ASP A 503 -6.05 30.89 -10.31
C ASP A 503 -6.73 29.92 -11.29
N LEU A 504 -6.98 28.68 -10.87
CA LEU A 504 -7.69 27.67 -11.66
C LEU A 504 -9.16 27.51 -11.30
N SER A 505 -9.69 28.28 -10.35
CA SER A 505 -11.08 28.12 -9.89
C SER A 505 -12.13 28.29 -10.99
N GLY A 506 -11.86 29.13 -12.00
CA GLY A 506 -12.71 29.27 -13.18
C GLY A 506 -12.75 27.99 -14.04
N ARG A 507 -11.58 27.36 -14.24
CA ARG A 507 -11.48 26.06 -14.92
C ARG A 507 -12.15 24.96 -14.07
N ALA A 508 -11.98 25.01 -12.75
CA ALA A 508 -12.58 24.03 -11.85
C ALA A 508 -14.11 24.08 -11.88
N ALA A 509 -14.69 25.28 -11.93
CA ALA A 509 -16.13 25.45 -12.10
C ALA A 509 -16.67 24.88 -13.41
N GLN A 510 -15.85 24.83 -14.46
CA GLN A 510 -16.21 24.22 -15.75
C GLN A 510 -16.04 22.70 -15.71
N ALA A 511 -14.86 22.23 -15.30
CA ALA A 511 -14.49 20.81 -15.29
C ALA A 511 -15.29 19.99 -14.27
N PHE A 512 -15.53 20.55 -13.08
CA PHE A 512 -16.18 19.85 -11.96
C PHE A 512 -17.60 20.32 -11.70
N ASN A 513 -18.13 21.23 -12.53
CA ASN A 513 -19.50 21.73 -12.45
C ASN A 513 -19.98 21.97 -10.99
N SER A 514 -20.95 21.21 -10.48
CA SER A 514 -21.46 21.39 -9.10
C SER A 514 -20.61 20.73 -8.01
N GLY A 515 -19.59 19.96 -8.37
CA GLY A 515 -18.60 19.39 -7.45
C GLY A 515 -17.55 20.39 -6.97
N PHE A 516 -17.49 21.60 -7.55
CA PHE A 516 -16.64 22.68 -7.08
C PHE A 516 -17.46 23.82 -6.45
N SER A 517 -17.02 24.28 -5.27
CA SER A 517 -17.59 25.43 -4.58
C SER A 517 -16.58 26.56 -4.45
N ARG A 518 -16.90 27.74 -4.99
CA ARG A 518 -16.09 28.96 -4.80
C ARG A 518 -15.97 29.30 -3.30
N ALA A 519 -16.99 29.02 -2.50
CA ALA A 519 -16.94 29.26 -1.06
C ALA A 519 -15.91 28.37 -0.35
N GLN A 520 -15.82 27.08 -0.74
CA GLN A 520 -14.77 26.19 -0.22
C GLN A 520 -13.38 26.65 -0.64
N PHE A 521 -13.21 27.10 -1.88
CA PHE A 521 -11.94 27.65 -2.36
C PHE A 521 -11.51 28.90 -1.57
N GLU A 522 -12.41 29.86 -1.36
CA GLU A 522 -12.10 31.06 -0.56
C GLU A 522 -11.85 30.73 0.92
N GLN A 523 -12.50 29.69 1.46
CA GLN A 523 -12.22 29.22 2.81
C GLN A 523 -10.83 28.57 2.88
N ALA A 524 -10.49 27.72 1.90
CA ALA A 524 -9.16 27.12 1.80
C ALA A 524 -8.05 28.18 1.73
N ARG A 525 -8.26 29.29 1.02
CA ARG A 525 -7.29 30.40 0.98
C ARG A 525 -7.03 31.05 2.35
N LYS A 526 -8.03 31.05 3.23
CA LYS A 526 -7.89 31.53 4.62
C LYS A 526 -7.22 30.51 5.51
N ASP A 527 -7.54 29.23 5.32
CA ASP A 527 -7.00 28.12 6.11
C ASP A 527 -5.53 27.82 5.75
N PHE A 528 -5.13 28.10 4.51
CA PHE A 528 -3.78 27.90 3.97
C PHE A 528 -3.17 29.20 3.40
N PRO A 529 -2.93 30.23 4.22
CA PRO A 529 -2.47 31.54 3.73
C PRO A 529 -1.07 31.52 3.09
N GLY A 530 -0.29 30.46 3.32
CA GLY A 530 1.02 30.25 2.69
C GLY A 530 0.97 29.58 1.31
N VAL A 531 -0.20 29.14 0.85
CA VAL A 531 -0.38 28.49 -0.46
C VAL A 531 -0.95 29.53 -1.43
N THR A 532 -0.09 30.07 -2.29
CA THR A 532 -0.40 31.18 -3.20
C THR A 532 0.01 30.88 -4.63
N PHE A 533 -0.56 31.60 -5.60
CA PHE A 533 -0.28 31.50 -7.03
C PHE A 533 -0.05 32.87 -7.66
#